data_AF-A0A7W6AQY2-F1
#
_entry.id   AF-A0A7W6AQY2-F1
#
_cell.length_a   1.000
_cell.length_b   1.000
_cell.length_c   1.000
_cell.angle_alpha   90.00
_cell.angle_beta   90.00
_cell.angle_gamma   90.00
#
_symmetry.space_group_name_H-M   'P 1'
#
loop_
_entity.id
_entity.type
_entity.pdbx_description
1 polymer ?
#
loop_
_entity_poly.entity_id
_entity_poly.type
_entity_poly.pdbx_seq_one_letter_code
_entity_poly.pdbx_strand_id
1 'polypeptide(L)' 'MHHLEFAALESASLNSDAAWERWVARAERAFGRDFSLDGNQDTDGYSIDGALAAFEGGSTVAEYVAHVRVNVAALAKAA' A
#
# COMPACT_ATOMS: atom_id res chain seq x y z
N MET A 1 -11.08 2.68 34.29
CA MET A 1 -10.67 3.16 32.96
C MET A 1 -11.22 4.56 32.82
N HIS A 2 -10.36 5.58 32.82
CA HIS A 2 -10.80 6.96 32.68
C HIS A 2 -11.16 7.25 31.21
N HIS A 3 -12.15 8.10 31.00
CA HIS A 3 -12.69 8.51 29.70
C HIS A 3 -11.60 9.04 28.73
N LEU A 4 -10.49 9.57 29.26
CA LEU A 4 -9.35 10.02 28.47
C LEU A 4 -8.45 8.87 27.96
N GLU A 5 -8.33 7.78 28.71
CA GLU A 5 -7.58 6.59 28.26
C GLU A 5 -8.33 5.87 27.14
N PHE A 6 -9.66 5.82 27.23
CA PHE A 6 -10.52 5.29 26.18
C PHE A 6 -10.43 6.12 24.88
N ALA A 7 -10.53 7.46 24.98
CA ALA A 7 -10.41 8.35 23.82
C ALA A 7 -9.01 8.29 23.16
N ALA A 8 -7.94 8.11 23.96
CA ALA A 8 -6.59 7.93 23.42
C ALA A 8 -6.44 6.60 22.68
N LEU A 9 -7.04 5.52 23.19
CA LEU A 9 -7.06 4.21 22.52
C LEU A 9 -7.89 4.23 21.22
N GLU A 10 -9.07 4.87 21.23
CA GLU A 10 -9.89 5.02 20.02
C GLU A 10 -9.22 5.92 18.97
N SER A 11 -8.54 7.00 19.40
CA SER A 11 -7.76 7.83 18.48
C SER A 11 -6.56 7.07 17.91
N ALA A 12 -5.87 6.26 18.72
CA ALA A 12 -4.77 5.42 18.26
C ALA A 12 -5.23 4.34 17.27
N SER A 13 -6.39 3.71 17.48
CA SER A 13 -6.95 2.73 16.52
C SER A 13 -7.42 3.37 15.23
N LEU A 14 -7.92 4.61 15.26
CA LEU A 14 -8.25 5.38 14.05
C LEU A 14 -7.01 5.77 13.23
N ASN A 15 -5.81 5.77 13.83
CA ASN A 15 -4.60 6.28 13.19
C ASN A 15 -3.84 5.23 12.35
N SER A 16 -3.89 3.94 12.72
CA SER A 16 -3.21 2.86 11.99
C SER A 16 -3.90 2.57 10.65
N ASP A 17 -5.22 2.42 10.67
CA ASP A 17 -6.02 2.18 9.46
C ASP A 17 -5.92 3.39 8.53
N ALA A 18 -5.96 4.59 9.10
CA ALA A 18 -5.77 5.81 8.33
C ALA A 18 -4.35 5.96 7.76
N ALA A 19 -3.31 5.34 8.35
CA ALA A 19 -1.95 5.37 7.81
C ALA A 19 -1.83 4.48 6.57
N TRP A 20 -2.37 3.25 6.64
CA TRP A 20 -2.47 2.34 5.51
C TRP A 20 -3.27 2.95 4.37
N GLU A 21 -4.49 3.43 4.63
CA GLU A 21 -5.34 4.05 3.62
C GLU A 21 -4.67 5.25 2.93
N ARG A 22 -4.00 6.12 3.70
CA ARG A 22 -3.24 7.24 3.12
C ARG A 22 -2.06 6.78 2.28
N TRP A 23 -1.41 5.68 2.67
CA TRP A 23 -0.30 5.12 1.92
C TRP A 23 -0.79 4.53 0.59
N VAL A 24 -1.85 3.71 0.61
CA VAL A 24 -2.51 3.13 -0.57
C VAL A 24 -2.95 4.22 -1.53
N ALA A 25 -3.69 5.21 -1.05
CA ALA A 25 -4.18 6.30 -1.88
C ALA A 25 -3.06 7.11 -2.53
N ARG A 26 -1.89 7.22 -1.88
CA ARG A 26 -0.71 7.86 -2.46
C ARG A 26 -0.02 6.96 -3.48
N ALA A 27 0.08 5.67 -3.22
CA ALA A 27 0.66 4.69 -4.14
C ALA A 27 -0.14 4.60 -5.44
N GLU A 28 -1.46 4.42 -5.35
CA GLU A 28 -2.36 4.38 -6.52
C GLU A 28 -2.23 5.66 -7.37
N ARG A 29 -2.30 6.83 -6.73
CA ARG A 29 -2.13 8.12 -7.42
C ARG A 29 -0.76 8.28 -8.10
N ALA A 30 0.28 7.63 -7.61
CA ALA A 30 1.61 7.68 -8.23
C ALA A 30 1.70 6.88 -9.54
N PHE A 31 0.78 5.93 -9.76
CA PHE A 31 0.62 5.22 -11.03
C PHE A 31 -0.39 5.89 -11.97
N GLY A 32 -1.46 6.46 -11.42
CA GLY A 32 -2.48 7.16 -12.20
C GLY A 32 -3.80 7.30 -11.45
N ARG A 33 -4.76 8.05 -12.01
CA ARG A 33 -6.08 8.21 -11.39
C ARG A 33 -6.91 6.92 -11.37
N ASP A 34 -6.67 6.02 -12.32
CA ASP A 34 -7.45 4.81 -12.55
C ASP A 34 -6.70 3.53 -12.14
N PHE A 35 -5.56 3.67 -11.46
CA PHE A 35 -4.78 2.54 -11.01
C PHE A 35 -5.30 2.02 -9.67
N SER A 36 -5.57 0.72 -9.59
CA SER A 36 -5.94 0.00 -8.37
C SER A 36 -4.81 -0.93 -7.97
N LEU A 37 -4.49 -1.00 -6.68
CA LEU A 37 -3.51 -1.97 -6.16
C LEU A 37 -4.05 -3.41 -6.09
N ASP A 38 -5.33 -3.62 -6.35
CA ASP A 38 -5.99 -4.94 -6.38
C ASP A 38 -5.65 -5.77 -7.63
N GLY A 39 -4.38 -5.78 -8.03
CA GLY A 39 -3.86 -6.62 -9.11
C GLY A 39 -3.53 -8.04 -8.65
N ASN A 40 -3.17 -8.88 -9.62
CA ASN A 40 -2.61 -10.21 -9.37
C ASN A 40 -1.08 -10.17 -9.45
N GLN A 41 -0.40 -10.62 -8.39
CA GLN A 41 1.05 -10.57 -8.29
C GLN A 41 1.77 -11.32 -9.43
N ASP A 42 1.20 -12.43 -9.89
CA ASP A 42 1.80 -13.29 -10.93
C ASP A 42 1.57 -12.75 -12.35
N THR A 43 0.47 -12.01 -12.55
CA THR A 43 0.08 -11.50 -13.88
C THR A 43 0.47 -10.03 -14.08
N ASP A 44 0.24 -9.21 -13.06
CA ASP A 44 0.41 -7.76 -13.12
C ASP A 44 1.70 -7.29 -12.43
N GLY A 45 2.35 -8.14 -11.64
CA GLY A 45 3.58 -7.80 -10.93
C GLY A 45 3.38 -6.99 -9.64
N TYR A 46 2.12 -6.78 -9.25
CA TYR A 46 1.70 -6.15 -8.00
C TYR A 46 0.38 -6.78 -7.50
N SER A 47 0.12 -6.67 -6.20
CA SER A 47 -1.16 -7.01 -5.58
C SER A 47 -1.37 -6.21 -4.31
N ILE A 48 -2.59 -6.24 -3.77
CA ILE A 48 -2.91 -5.56 -2.51
C ILE A 48 -2.17 -6.20 -1.33
N ASP A 49 -1.97 -7.52 -1.36
CA ASP A 49 -1.17 -8.25 -0.37
C ASP A 49 0.31 -7.84 -0.44
N GLY A 50 0.85 -7.69 -1.66
CA GLY A 50 2.21 -7.19 -1.86
C GLY A 50 2.39 -5.74 -1.42
N ALA A 51 1.36 -4.90 -1.61
CA ALA A 51 1.32 -3.54 -1.11
C ALA A 51 1.29 -3.48 0.42
N LEU A 52 0.49 -4.34 1.07
CA LEU A 52 0.42 -4.44 2.52
C LEU A 52 1.76 -4.89 3.11
N ALA A 53 2.37 -5.93 2.54
CA ALA A 53 3.69 -6.41 2.97
C ALA A 53 4.77 -5.31 2.84
N ALA A 54 4.73 -4.51 1.76
CA ALA A 54 5.66 -3.39 1.59
C ALA A 54 5.43 -2.30 2.64
N PHE A 55 4.18 -1.96 2.94
CA PHE A 55 3.81 -0.99 3.97
C PHE A 55 4.26 -1.44 5.37
N GLU A 56 3.96 -2.69 5.76
CA GLU A 56 4.37 -3.26 7.04
C GLU A 56 5.89 -3.38 7.16
N GLY A 57 6.58 -3.63 6.05
CA GLY A 57 8.04 -3.60 5.95
C GLY A 57 8.67 -2.20 6.02
N GLY A 58 7.86 -1.14 6.12
CA GLY A 58 8.31 0.26 6.21
C GLY A 58 8.69 0.89 4.87
N SER A 59 8.31 0.29 3.74
CA SER A 59 8.61 0.83 2.41
C SER A 59 7.88 2.16 2.21
N THR A 60 8.60 3.13 1.65
CA THR A 60 7.98 4.35 1.17
C THR A 60 7.17 4.07 -0.11
N VAL A 61 6.21 4.94 -0.40
CA VAL A 61 5.45 4.89 -1.66
C VAL A 61 6.37 4.91 -2.88
N ALA A 62 7.45 5.70 -2.85
CA ALA A 62 8.36 5.81 -3.97
C ALA A 62 9.14 4.50 -4.22
N GLU A 63 9.61 3.84 -3.16
CA GLU A 63 10.29 2.55 -3.26
C GLU A 63 9.35 1.46 -3.79
N TYR A 64 8.13 1.40 -3.27
CA TYR A 64 7.12 0.46 -3.75
C TYR A 64 6.79 0.67 -5.23
N VAL A 65 6.55 1.92 -5.64
CA VAL A 65 6.24 2.26 -7.05
C VAL A 65 7.39 1.86 -7.98
N ALA A 66 8.64 2.09 -7.57
CA ALA A 66 9.80 1.67 -8.34
C ALA A 66 9.86 0.14 -8.48
N HIS A 67 9.60 -0.59 -7.39
CA HIS A 67 9.57 -2.05 -7.38
C HIS A 67 8.49 -2.62 -8.32
N VAL A 68 7.25 -2.11 -8.24
CA VAL A 68 6.16 -2.53 -9.15
C VAL A 68 6.53 -2.30 -10.61
N ARG A 69 7.10 -1.13 -10.95
CA ARG A 69 7.53 -0.83 -12.34
C ARG A 69 8.56 -1.84 -12.86
N VAL A 70 9.47 -2.30 -12.01
CA VAL A 70 10.45 -3.35 -12.35
C VAL A 70 9.76 -4.69 -12.58
N ASN A 71 8.84 -5.08 -11.70
CA ASN A 71 8.12 -6.35 -11.82
C ASN A 71 7.25 -6.42 -13.08
N VAL A 72 6.47 -5.37 -13.35
CA VAL A 72 5.67 -5.23 -14.57
C VAL A 72 6.55 -5.37 -15.81
N ALA A 73 7.70 -4.70 -15.84
CA ALA A 73 8.63 -4.79 -16.97
C ALA A 73 9.25 -6.20 -17.12
N ALA A 74 9.53 -6.89 -16.01
CA ALA A 74 10.04 -8.26 -16.03
C ALA A 74 9.02 -9.25 -16.59
N LEU A 75 7.75 -9.15 -16.17
CA LEU A 75 6.66 -9.98 -16.67
C LEU A 75 6.39 -9.74 -18.16
N ALA A 76 6.39 -8.47 -18.59
CA ALA A 76 6.23 -8.11 -20.00
C ALA A 76 7.34 -8.68 -20.91
N LYS A 77 8.54 -8.94 -20.37
CA LYS A 77 9.65 -9.56 -21.12
C LYS A 77 9.53 -11.10 -21.18
N ALA A 78 8.80 -11.70 -20.25
CA ALA A 78 8.66 -13.15 -20.13
C ALA A 78 7.48 -13.72 -20.94
N ALA A 79 6.56 -12.85 -21.37
CA ALA A 79 5.43 -13.16 -22.25
C ALA A 79 5.83 -13.15 -23.74
#